data_AF-A0A538CCE5-F1
#
_entry.id   AF-A0A538CCE5-F1
#
_cell.length_a   1.000
_cell.length_b   1.000
_cell.length_c   1.000
_cell.angle_alpha   90.00
_cell.angle_beta   90.00
_cell.angle_gamma   90.00
#
_symmetry.space_group_name_H-M   'P 1'
#
loop_
_entity.id
_entity.type
_entity.pdbx_description
1 polymer ?
#
loop_
_entity_poly.entity_id
_entity_poly.type
_entity_poly.pdbx_seq_one_letter_code
_entity_poly.pdbx_strand_id
1 'polypeptide(L)'
;DYSGDVVKLANRIQGKPLKGTIIAPNGKAKGITMNGEAFLSMLIDADLTPGLAAQAPAAVHAALTGYARPLLRLYDRDLRANVLTSQDLSFGLNAATNCADGHFPWDPSTPPSSRQAAIDQALAALPAGALGPFGSWAARIGTAFFCEQWPSPAGNSPLGPGPLPNVPVIAIDGGFDLRTPVANAIAVEHQFPQGKLLVVPGVGHSVTTADVSGCSQNYVRTWILGTLNAPKEAECASRVLPLIKILGTFPRRAARTPGATLAAVGKTLREAEATWLDTSGRVERGLYGGKLTVAKSGTTFTLTRYSLVPGVTVTGKVSFAALGPPTMYKGKVRVSGSSAVSGTLTIAKTGRVSGTLGGRRVSGRY
;
A
#
# COMPACT_ATOMS: atom_id res chain seq x y z
N ASP A 1 -13.23 -9.80 8.30
CA ASP A 1 -13.58 -9.49 6.92
C ASP A 1 -12.98 -8.13 6.57
N TYR A 2 -11.83 -8.11 5.89
CA TYR A 2 -11.11 -6.85 5.61
C TYR A 2 -11.80 -6.04 4.50
N SER A 3 -12.22 -6.69 3.42
CA SER A 3 -12.93 -6.02 2.33
C SER A 3 -14.25 -5.41 2.81
N GLY A 4 -15.03 -6.13 3.63
CA GLY A 4 -16.23 -5.56 4.26
C GLY A 4 -15.93 -4.38 5.18
N ASP A 5 -14.81 -4.41 5.92
CA ASP A 5 -14.38 -3.29 6.76
C ASP A 5 -14.00 -2.05 5.92
N VAL A 6 -13.31 -2.25 4.79
CA VAL A 6 -12.99 -1.18 3.82
C VAL A 6 -14.26 -0.52 3.29
N VAL A 7 -15.21 -1.31 2.81
CA VAL A 7 -16.49 -0.82 2.26
C VAL A 7 -17.27 -0.01 3.30
N LYS A 8 -17.42 -0.57 4.51
CA LYS A 8 -18.12 0.10 5.61
C LYS A 8 -17.46 1.43 5.96
N LEU A 9 -16.13 1.44 6.05
CA LEU A 9 -15.41 2.65 6.43
C LEU A 9 -15.49 3.70 5.33
N ALA A 10 -15.22 3.34 4.08
CA ALA A 10 -15.19 4.24 2.93
C ALA A 10 -16.50 5.00 2.76
N ASN A 11 -17.63 4.28 2.73
CA ASN A 11 -18.96 4.88 2.62
C ASN A 11 -19.29 5.77 3.84
N ARG A 12 -18.93 5.34 5.06
CA ARG A 12 -19.14 6.13 6.28
C ARG A 12 -18.39 7.45 6.24
N ILE A 13 -17.11 7.42 5.88
CA ILE A 13 -16.26 8.62 5.93
C ILE A 13 -16.41 9.49 4.69
N GLN A 14 -17.00 8.99 3.60
CA GLN A 14 -17.45 9.85 2.51
C GLN A 14 -18.57 10.78 2.97
N GLY A 15 -19.58 10.26 3.67
CA GLY A 15 -20.68 11.08 4.21
C GLY A 15 -20.24 11.97 5.37
N LYS A 16 -19.27 11.51 6.19
CA LYS A 16 -18.71 12.27 7.31
C LYS A 16 -17.19 12.08 7.38
N PRO A 17 -16.40 12.98 6.77
CA PRO A 17 -14.94 12.87 6.74
C PRO A 17 -14.33 12.61 8.11
N LEU A 18 -13.38 11.67 8.15
CA LEU A 18 -12.62 11.34 9.34
C LEU A 18 -11.68 12.50 9.64
N LYS A 19 -11.73 13.03 10.86
CA LYS A 19 -10.87 14.13 11.32
C LYS A 19 -10.07 13.69 12.53
N GLY A 20 -8.83 14.15 12.64
CA GLY A 20 -8.02 13.89 13.82
C GLY A 20 -6.64 14.56 13.76
N THR A 21 -5.84 14.29 14.78
CA THR A 21 -4.51 14.86 14.94
C THR A 21 -3.45 13.77 14.92
N ILE A 22 -2.43 13.97 14.10
CA ILE A 22 -1.25 13.12 13.99
C ILE A 22 0.02 13.88 14.40
N ILE A 23 1.14 13.18 14.53
CA ILE A 23 2.45 13.80 14.78
C ILE A 23 3.18 13.85 13.43
N ALA A 24 3.36 15.06 12.90
CA ALA A 24 4.04 15.27 11.62
C ALA A 24 5.55 14.99 11.74
N PRO A 25 6.29 14.82 10.63
CA PRO A 25 7.73 14.55 10.65
C PRO A 25 8.56 15.54 11.49
N ASN A 26 8.18 16.81 11.54
CA ASN A 26 8.82 17.84 12.37
C ASN A 26 8.55 17.68 13.89
N GLY A 27 7.72 16.71 14.30
CA GLY A 27 7.36 16.42 15.68
C GLY A 27 6.17 17.21 16.21
N LYS A 28 5.61 18.13 15.41
CA LYS A 28 4.44 18.95 15.80
C LYS A 28 3.14 18.18 15.53
N ALA A 29 2.10 18.55 16.27
CA ALA A 29 0.75 18.12 15.98
C ALA A 29 0.28 18.69 14.63
N LYS A 30 -0.35 17.85 13.80
CA LYS A 30 -0.96 18.24 12.53
C LYS A 30 -2.40 17.73 12.49
N GLY A 31 -3.35 18.62 12.22
CA GLY A 31 -4.72 18.23 11.91
C GLY A 31 -4.79 17.63 10.51
N ILE A 32 -5.55 16.55 10.35
CA ILE A 32 -5.74 15.87 9.07
C ILE A 32 -7.20 15.44 8.92
N THR A 33 -7.70 15.53 7.68
CA THR A 33 -9.05 15.14 7.29
C THR A 33 -8.95 14.16 6.13
N MET A 34 -9.76 13.10 6.14
CA MET A 34 -9.82 12.10 5.09
C MET A 34 -11.27 11.71 4.81
N ASN A 35 -11.71 11.85 3.57
CA ASN A 35 -13.02 11.38 3.09
C ASN A 35 -12.90 9.97 2.49
N GLY A 36 -13.99 9.43 1.95
CA GLY A 36 -14.02 8.07 1.39
C GLY A 36 -13.20 7.96 0.12
N GLU A 37 -13.24 8.98 -0.72
CA GLU A 37 -12.45 9.08 -1.96
C GLU A 37 -10.94 9.03 -1.67
N ALA A 38 -10.44 9.92 -0.81
CA ALA A 38 -9.03 9.93 -0.42
C ALA A 38 -8.59 8.62 0.26
N PHE A 39 -9.51 7.99 1.01
CA PHE A 39 -9.24 6.68 1.62
C PHE A 39 -9.13 5.56 0.58
N LEU A 40 -10.00 5.54 -0.44
CA LEU A 40 -9.90 4.56 -1.52
C LEU A 40 -8.66 4.80 -2.37
N SER A 41 -8.32 6.04 -2.70
CA SER A 41 -7.07 6.37 -3.40
C SER A 41 -5.84 5.86 -2.64
N MET A 42 -5.75 6.12 -1.33
CA MET A 42 -4.68 5.58 -0.48
C MET A 42 -4.67 4.04 -0.48
N LEU A 43 -5.83 3.39 -0.47
CA LEU A 43 -5.87 1.91 -0.49
C LEU A 43 -5.40 1.32 -1.81
N ILE A 44 -5.61 2.00 -2.95
CA ILE A 44 -5.06 1.60 -4.24
C ILE A 44 -3.52 1.59 -4.16
N ASP A 45 -2.91 2.61 -3.55
CA ASP A 45 -1.45 2.72 -3.39
C ASP A 45 -0.81 1.63 -2.51
N ALA A 46 -1.62 0.78 -1.85
CA ALA A 46 -1.11 -0.39 -1.16
C ALA A 46 -0.45 -1.39 -2.14
N ASP A 47 -0.82 -1.40 -3.42
CA ASP A 47 -0.20 -2.24 -4.45
C ASP A 47 1.26 -1.86 -4.76
N LEU A 48 1.67 -0.62 -4.48
CA LEU A 48 3.05 -0.14 -4.56
C LEU A 48 3.77 -0.16 -3.22
N THR A 49 3.02 -0.23 -2.12
CA THR A 49 3.52 0.11 -0.78
C THR A 49 3.31 -1.05 0.20
N PRO A 50 4.27 -2.01 0.29
CA PRO A 50 4.14 -3.18 1.16
C PRO A 50 3.92 -2.84 2.64
N GLY A 51 4.50 -1.74 3.13
CA GLY A 51 4.30 -1.29 4.51
C GLY A 51 2.90 -0.75 4.78
N LEU A 52 2.26 -0.11 3.79
CA LEU A 52 0.85 0.26 3.85
C LEU A 52 -0.03 -0.98 3.82
N ALA A 53 0.19 -1.90 2.86
CA ALA A 53 -0.54 -3.16 2.76
C ALA A 53 -0.49 -3.97 4.07
N ALA A 54 0.65 -3.97 4.75
CA ALA A 54 0.83 -4.68 6.01
C ALA A 54 0.14 -4.05 7.23
N GLN A 55 -0.19 -2.76 7.17
CA GLN A 55 -0.79 -2.02 8.28
C GLN A 55 -2.27 -1.69 8.05
N ALA A 56 -2.71 -1.57 6.80
CA ALA A 56 -4.05 -1.14 6.44
C ALA A 56 -5.16 -2.00 7.09
N PRO A 57 -5.09 -3.34 7.13
CA PRO A 57 -6.12 -4.15 7.79
C PRO A 57 -6.38 -3.76 9.25
N ALA A 58 -5.33 -3.61 10.04
CA ALA A 58 -5.45 -3.20 11.45
C ALA A 58 -5.86 -1.73 11.59
N ALA A 59 -5.43 -0.85 10.69
CA ALA A 59 -5.75 0.57 10.75
C ALA A 59 -7.23 0.84 10.40
N VAL A 60 -7.75 0.18 9.37
CA VAL A 60 -9.15 0.26 8.95
C VAL A 60 -10.05 -0.27 10.07
N HIS A 61 -9.73 -1.44 10.61
CA HIS A 61 -10.47 -2.01 11.74
C HIS A 61 -10.44 -1.10 12.99
N ALA A 62 -9.27 -0.52 13.29
CA ALA A 62 -9.12 0.45 14.37
C ALA A 62 -10.01 1.68 14.14
N ALA A 63 -10.05 2.24 12.93
CA ALA A 63 -10.89 3.40 12.61
C ALA A 63 -12.38 3.11 12.77
N LEU A 64 -12.85 1.92 12.34
CA LEU A 64 -14.24 1.50 12.51
C LEU A 64 -14.67 1.42 13.98
N THR A 65 -13.75 1.12 14.89
CA THR A 65 -13.95 1.06 16.34
C THR A 65 -13.60 2.38 17.06
N GLY A 66 -13.59 3.49 16.32
CA GLY A 66 -13.38 4.84 16.83
C GLY A 66 -11.92 5.19 17.12
N TYR A 67 -10.95 4.40 16.63
CA TYR A 67 -9.53 4.68 16.76
C TYR A 67 -8.94 5.14 15.42
N ALA A 68 -9.23 6.38 15.04
CA ALA A 68 -8.88 6.96 13.74
C ALA A 68 -7.36 7.20 13.55
N ARG A 69 -6.63 7.45 14.64
CA ARG A 69 -5.25 7.96 14.62
C ARG A 69 -4.27 7.09 13.79
N PRO A 70 -4.28 5.74 13.86
CA PRO A 70 -3.43 4.91 13.03
C PRO A 70 -3.67 5.15 11.53
N LEU A 71 -4.93 5.13 11.10
CA LEU A 71 -5.31 5.29 9.70
C LEU A 71 -4.95 6.67 9.17
N LEU A 72 -5.28 7.72 9.94
CA LEU A 72 -4.93 9.10 9.59
C LEU A 72 -3.41 9.32 9.49
N ARG A 73 -2.60 8.60 10.28
CA ARG A 73 -1.13 8.67 10.17
C ARG A 73 -0.62 7.94 8.92
N LEU A 74 -1.23 6.82 8.55
CA LEU A 74 -0.92 6.14 7.28
C LEU A 74 -1.24 7.04 6.09
N TYR A 75 -2.39 7.71 6.12
CA TYR A 75 -2.78 8.67 5.09
C TYR A 75 -1.82 9.86 5.01
N ASP A 76 -1.40 10.44 6.14
CA ASP A 76 -0.37 11.50 6.10
C ASP A 76 0.95 11.02 5.50
N ARG A 77 1.33 9.76 5.73
CA ARG A 77 2.55 9.19 5.15
C ARG A 77 2.39 8.99 3.66
N ASP A 78 1.29 8.40 3.23
CA ASP A 78 0.96 8.16 1.84
C ASP A 78 1.06 9.44 1.01
N LEU A 79 0.41 10.53 1.46
CA LEU A 79 0.48 11.87 0.87
C LEU A 79 1.91 12.46 0.72
N ARG A 80 2.90 11.91 1.42
CA ARG A 80 4.30 12.35 1.38
C ARG A 80 5.22 11.35 0.67
N ALA A 81 4.87 10.08 0.72
CA ALA A 81 5.68 8.97 0.22
C ALA A 81 5.37 8.67 -1.24
N ASN A 82 4.09 8.70 -1.61
CA ASN A 82 3.58 8.40 -2.95
C ASN A 82 3.40 9.69 -3.76
N VAL A 83 4.47 10.48 -3.84
CA VAL A 83 4.52 11.71 -4.64
C VAL A 83 5.70 11.64 -5.57
N LEU A 84 5.43 11.80 -6.86
CA LEU A 84 6.44 11.99 -7.91
C LEU A 84 6.52 13.47 -8.27
N THR A 85 7.70 13.93 -8.69
CA THR A 85 7.81 15.26 -9.27
C THR A 85 7.13 15.30 -10.64
N SER A 86 6.83 16.50 -11.13
CA SER A 86 6.31 16.71 -12.49
C SER A 86 7.19 16.04 -13.55
N GLN A 87 8.51 16.06 -13.33
CA GLN A 87 9.53 15.51 -14.21
C GLN A 87 9.60 13.98 -14.11
N ASP A 88 9.62 13.42 -12.90
CA ASP A 88 9.78 11.97 -12.70
C ASP A 88 8.60 11.18 -13.30
N LEU A 89 7.37 11.70 -13.16
CA LEU A 89 6.19 11.08 -13.77
C LEU A 89 5.94 11.56 -15.20
N SER A 90 6.55 12.67 -15.62
CA SER A 90 6.15 13.41 -16.82
C SER A 90 4.66 13.74 -16.81
N PHE A 91 4.18 14.44 -15.78
CA PHE A 91 2.75 14.70 -15.53
C PHE A 91 2.00 15.26 -16.75
N GLY A 92 2.63 16.12 -17.54
CA GLY A 92 2.03 16.67 -18.76
C GLY A 92 1.79 15.60 -19.82
N LEU A 93 2.76 14.70 -20.03
CA LEU A 93 2.62 13.56 -20.95
C LEU A 93 1.58 12.57 -20.42
N ASN A 94 1.63 12.25 -19.11
CA ASN A 94 0.65 11.37 -18.48
C ASN A 94 -0.78 11.90 -18.68
N ALA A 95 -1.01 13.19 -18.44
CA ALA A 95 -2.32 13.80 -18.66
C ALA A 95 -2.70 13.80 -20.15
N ALA A 96 -1.79 14.21 -21.04
CA ALA A 96 -2.05 14.25 -22.47
C ALA A 96 -2.44 12.88 -23.05
N THR A 97 -1.70 11.83 -22.69
CA THR A 97 -1.98 10.46 -23.16
C THR A 97 -3.28 9.93 -22.58
N ASN A 98 -3.51 10.03 -21.26
CA ASN A 98 -4.75 9.53 -20.66
C ASN A 98 -5.99 10.26 -21.18
N CYS A 99 -5.89 11.57 -21.40
CA CYS A 99 -7.02 12.38 -21.86
C CYS A 99 -7.22 12.35 -23.37
N ALA A 100 -6.23 11.90 -24.15
CA ALA A 100 -6.43 11.60 -25.56
C ALA A 100 -7.05 10.19 -25.74
N ASP A 101 -6.49 9.18 -25.07
CA ASP A 101 -6.81 7.77 -25.36
C ASP A 101 -7.97 7.22 -24.53
N GLY A 102 -8.35 7.92 -23.45
CA GLY A 102 -9.41 7.47 -22.55
C GLY A 102 -10.77 7.36 -23.22
N HIS A 103 -11.55 6.36 -22.80
CA HIS A 103 -12.95 6.24 -23.17
C HIS A 103 -13.80 6.95 -22.12
N PHE A 104 -14.57 7.94 -22.56
CA PHE A 104 -15.31 8.83 -21.67
C PHE A 104 -16.80 8.89 -22.05
N PRO A 105 -17.69 9.28 -21.12
CA PRO A 105 -19.12 9.41 -21.40
C PRO A 105 -19.48 10.65 -22.25
N TRP A 106 -18.54 11.17 -23.04
CA TRP A 106 -18.74 12.33 -23.93
C TRP A 106 -18.05 12.11 -25.27
N ASP A 107 -18.51 12.83 -26.30
CA ASP A 107 -17.84 12.90 -27.60
C ASP A 107 -16.54 13.71 -27.49
N PRO A 108 -15.45 13.37 -28.21
CA PRO A 108 -14.17 14.08 -28.08
C PRO A 108 -14.25 15.59 -28.24
N SER A 109 -15.16 16.09 -29.08
CA SER A 109 -15.38 17.52 -29.31
C SER A 109 -16.20 18.23 -28.23
N THR A 110 -16.76 17.48 -27.27
CA THR A 110 -17.59 18.02 -26.18
C THR A 110 -16.76 19.01 -25.34
N PRO A 111 -17.20 20.28 -25.20
CA PRO A 111 -16.47 21.27 -24.42
C PRO A 111 -16.44 20.91 -22.92
N PRO A 112 -15.38 21.27 -22.18
CA PRO A 112 -15.25 20.95 -20.74
C PRO A 112 -16.47 21.33 -19.91
N SER A 113 -17.13 22.46 -20.20
CA SER A 113 -18.31 22.95 -19.49
C SER A 113 -19.52 21.99 -19.52
N SER A 114 -19.58 21.08 -20.49
CA SER A 114 -20.69 20.13 -20.65
C SER A 114 -20.39 18.73 -20.11
N ARG A 115 -19.14 18.45 -19.74
CA ARG A 115 -18.70 17.08 -19.40
C ARG A 115 -19.16 16.62 -18.03
N GLN A 116 -19.30 17.51 -17.04
CA GLN A 116 -19.88 17.14 -15.75
C GLN A 116 -21.30 16.55 -15.91
N ALA A 117 -22.15 17.18 -16.72
CA ALA A 117 -23.50 16.69 -16.97
C ALA A 117 -23.50 15.32 -17.67
N ALA A 118 -22.55 15.10 -18.59
CA ALA A 118 -22.36 13.81 -19.27
C ALA A 118 -21.90 12.71 -18.29
N ILE A 119 -20.98 13.04 -17.38
CA ILE A 119 -20.57 12.15 -16.29
C ILE A 119 -21.76 11.80 -15.40
N ASP A 120 -22.53 12.80 -14.97
CA ASP A 120 -23.69 12.60 -14.08
C ASP A 120 -24.75 11.71 -14.75
N GLN A 121 -25.03 11.93 -16.04
CA GLN A 121 -25.95 11.09 -16.82
C GLN A 121 -25.44 9.65 -16.93
N ALA A 122 -24.15 9.46 -17.21
CA ALA A 122 -23.56 8.13 -17.30
C ALA A 122 -23.61 7.39 -15.95
N LEU A 123 -23.33 8.09 -14.84
CA LEU A 123 -23.43 7.53 -13.49
C LEU A 123 -24.87 7.12 -13.15
N ALA A 124 -25.86 7.92 -13.56
CA ALA A 124 -27.28 7.60 -13.37
C ALA A 124 -27.73 6.39 -14.21
N ALA A 125 -27.09 6.15 -15.36
CA ALA A 125 -27.39 5.04 -16.27
C ALA A 125 -26.63 3.74 -15.93
N LEU A 126 -25.68 3.77 -14.98
CA LEU A 126 -24.93 2.58 -14.59
C LEU A 126 -25.87 1.50 -14.02
N PRO A 127 -25.70 0.22 -14.41
CA PRO A 127 -26.40 -0.88 -13.78
C PRO A 127 -26.17 -0.92 -12.26
N ALA A 128 -27.17 -1.40 -11.51
CA ALA A 128 -27.02 -1.58 -10.07
C ALA A 128 -25.79 -2.47 -9.77
N GLY A 129 -24.92 -2.00 -8.88
CA GLY A 129 -23.69 -2.70 -8.52
C GLY A 129 -22.49 -2.46 -9.44
N ALA A 130 -22.59 -1.62 -10.48
CA ALA A 130 -21.47 -1.32 -11.38
C ALA A 130 -20.25 -0.72 -10.66
N LEU A 131 -20.46 0.01 -9.55
CA LEU A 131 -19.39 0.55 -8.69
C LEU A 131 -19.09 -0.35 -7.50
N GLY A 132 -19.50 -1.62 -7.57
CA GLY A 132 -19.46 -2.55 -6.45
C GLY A 132 -20.28 -2.02 -5.27
N PRO A 133 -19.83 -2.24 -4.02
CA PRO A 133 -20.56 -1.82 -2.82
C PRO A 133 -20.28 -0.36 -2.41
N PHE A 134 -19.74 0.47 -3.33
CA PHE A 134 -19.46 1.88 -3.09
C PHE A 134 -20.52 2.77 -3.72
N GLY A 135 -20.72 3.98 -3.17
CA GLY A 135 -21.62 4.96 -3.76
C GLY A 135 -21.07 5.59 -5.05
N SER A 136 -21.92 6.33 -5.79
CA SER A 136 -21.55 7.03 -7.04
C SER A 136 -20.31 7.91 -6.91
N TRP A 137 -20.06 8.43 -5.71
CA TRP A 137 -18.87 9.19 -5.36
C TRP A 137 -17.54 8.48 -5.66
N ALA A 138 -17.52 7.14 -5.65
CA ALA A 138 -16.31 6.37 -5.91
C ALA A 138 -15.82 6.50 -7.37
N ALA A 139 -16.72 6.84 -8.29
CA ALA A 139 -16.36 7.09 -9.69
C ALA A 139 -15.40 8.28 -9.86
N ARG A 140 -15.29 9.18 -8.87
CA ARG A 140 -14.34 10.30 -8.90
C ARG A 140 -12.87 9.92 -8.93
N ILE A 141 -12.56 8.66 -8.61
CA ILE A 141 -11.21 8.11 -8.73
C ILE A 141 -10.88 7.79 -10.20
N GLY A 142 -11.88 7.71 -11.08
CA GLY A 142 -11.73 7.33 -12.48
C GLY A 142 -11.22 8.45 -13.38
N THR A 143 -10.65 8.05 -14.52
CA THR A 143 -10.00 8.94 -15.50
C THR A 143 -10.92 9.99 -16.11
N ALA A 144 -12.24 9.76 -16.14
CA ALA A 144 -13.20 10.75 -16.62
C ALA A 144 -13.14 12.06 -15.79
N PHE A 145 -13.08 11.95 -14.46
CA PHE A 145 -12.93 13.14 -13.61
C PHE A 145 -11.53 13.76 -13.73
N PHE A 146 -10.49 12.95 -13.95
CA PHE A 146 -9.14 13.44 -14.21
C PHE A 146 -9.03 14.27 -15.50
N CYS A 147 -9.78 13.88 -16.54
CA CYS A 147 -9.73 14.49 -17.88
C CYS A 147 -10.87 15.45 -18.19
N GLU A 148 -11.78 15.69 -17.25
CA GLU A 148 -12.96 16.52 -17.44
C GLU A 148 -12.60 17.91 -17.98
N GLN A 149 -11.56 18.54 -17.43
CA GLN A 149 -11.12 19.88 -17.80
C GLN A 149 -10.04 19.89 -18.90
N TRP A 150 -9.69 18.74 -19.49
CA TRP A 150 -8.73 18.68 -20.59
C TRP A 150 -9.29 19.39 -21.83
N PRO A 151 -8.51 20.24 -22.54
CA PRO A 151 -8.99 20.91 -23.74
C PRO A 151 -9.55 19.93 -24.78
N SER A 152 -10.55 20.35 -25.55
CA SER A 152 -11.04 19.53 -26.67
C SER A 152 -10.02 19.53 -27.82
N PRO A 153 -9.83 18.41 -28.53
CA PRO A 153 -10.50 17.12 -28.33
C PRO A 153 -9.97 16.31 -27.13
N ALA A 154 -10.86 15.55 -26.46
CA ALA A 154 -10.46 14.66 -25.36
C ALA A 154 -11.21 13.31 -25.39
N GLY A 155 -10.44 12.23 -25.48
CA GLY A 155 -10.91 10.86 -25.45
C GLY A 155 -11.12 10.25 -26.84
N ASN A 156 -11.32 8.93 -26.85
CA ASN A 156 -11.61 8.13 -28.03
C ASN A 156 -10.65 8.36 -29.21
N SER A 157 -9.36 8.58 -28.93
CA SER A 157 -8.32 8.48 -29.97
C SER A 157 -8.54 7.20 -30.78
N PRO A 158 -8.71 7.28 -32.11
CA PRO A 158 -8.91 6.09 -32.92
C PRO A 158 -7.71 5.15 -32.79
N LEU A 159 -7.96 3.92 -32.37
CA LEU A 159 -6.97 2.86 -32.53
C LEU A 159 -6.87 2.49 -34.01
N GLY A 160 -5.66 2.08 -34.44
CA GLY A 160 -5.44 1.61 -35.80
C GLY A 160 -6.39 0.46 -36.17
N PRO A 161 -6.76 0.31 -37.45
CA PRO A 161 -7.68 -0.74 -37.87
C PRO A 161 -7.03 -2.13 -37.79
N GLY A 162 -7.85 -3.13 -37.49
CA GLY A 162 -7.48 -4.55 -37.61
C GLY A 162 -7.15 -5.24 -36.28
N PRO A 163 -7.03 -6.58 -36.30
CA PRO A 163 -6.63 -7.34 -35.12
C PRO A 163 -5.16 -7.06 -34.76
N LEU A 164 -4.82 -7.27 -33.49
CA LEU A 164 -3.43 -7.29 -33.06
C LEU A 164 -2.65 -8.39 -33.81
N PRO A 165 -1.34 -8.21 -34.05
CA PRO A 165 -0.56 -9.16 -34.83
C PRO A 165 -0.56 -10.56 -34.18
N ASN A 166 -0.56 -11.60 -35.02
CA ASN A 166 -0.47 -13.00 -34.57
C ASN A 166 0.97 -13.35 -34.17
N VAL A 167 1.40 -12.86 -33.02
CA VAL A 167 2.72 -13.11 -32.44
C VAL A 167 2.58 -13.66 -31.02
N PRO A 168 3.55 -14.43 -30.50
CA PRO A 168 3.59 -14.80 -29.10
C PRO A 168 3.59 -13.55 -28.21
N VAL A 169 2.65 -13.48 -27.27
CA VAL A 169 2.56 -12.40 -26.28
C VAL A 169 2.41 -12.99 -24.89
N ILE A 170 3.10 -12.39 -23.94
CA ILE A 170 2.86 -12.63 -22.53
C ILE A 170 2.44 -11.35 -21.81
N ALA A 171 1.27 -11.40 -21.19
CA ALA A 171 0.84 -10.45 -20.17
C ALA A 171 1.31 -10.93 -18.80
N ILE A 172 1.74 -10.01 -17.94
CA ILE A 172 2.22 -10.30 -16.60
C ILE A 172 1.54 -9.35 -15.64
N ASP A 173 0.89 -9.89 -14.62
CA ASP A 173 0.10 -9.10 -13.69
C ASP A 173 0.22 -9.55 -12.24
N GLY A 174 0.09 -8.60 -11.33
CA GLY A 174 0.19 -8.82 -9.91
C GLY A 174 -1.18 -9.23 -9.36
N GLY A 175 -1.27 -10.32 -8.62
CA GLY A 175 -2.54 -10.73 -7.99
C GLY A 175 -3.05 -9.74 -6.93
N PHE A 176 -2.25 -8.75 -6.56
CA PHE A 176 -2.60 -7.64 -5.67
C PHE A 176 -2.49 -6.27 -6.38
N ASP A 177 -2.47 -6.23 -7.71
CA ASP A 177 -2.53 -4.99 -8.48
C ASP A 177 -3.95 -4.40 -8.39
N LEU A 178 -4.06 -3.18 -7.86
CA LEU A 178 -5.34 -2.51 -7.63
C LEU A 178 -5.62 -1.41 -8.66
N ARG A 179 -4.63 -1.05 -9.49
CA ARG A 179 -4.73 0.03 -10.47
C ARG A 179 -4.88 -0.49 -11.91
N THR A 180 -4.28 -1.63 -12.20
CA THR A 180 -4.39 -2.37 -13.46
C THR A 180 -4.69 -3.83 -13.12
N PRO A 181 -5.88 -4.15 -12.57
CA PRO A 181 -6.18 -5.46 -12.02
C PRO A 181 -6.12 -6.57 -13.06
N VAL A 182 -5.92 -7.81 -12.61
CA VAL A 182 -5.84 -9.04 -13.42
C VAL A 182 -6.94 -9.15 -14.49
N ALA A 183 -8.15 -8.66 -14.21
CA ALA A 183 -9.24 -8.64 -15.20
C ALA A 183 -8.88 -7.84 -16.47
N ASN A 184 -8.14 -6.74 -16.34
CA ASN A 184 -7.65 -5.96 -17.47
C ASN A 184 -6.57 -6.73 -18.24
N ALA A 185 -5.66 -7.41 -17.53
CA ALA A 185 -4.63 -8.24 -18.16
C ALA A 185 -5.24 -9.41 -18.97
N ILE A 186 -6.31 -10.04 -18.46
CA ILE A 186 -7.09 -11.04 -19.19
C ILE A 186 -7.72 -10.43 -20.45
N ALA A 187 -8.31 -9.23 -20.34
CA ALA A 187 -8.93 -8.55 -21.49
C ALA A 187 -7.92 -8.19 -22.59
N VAL A 188 -6.68 -7.83 -22.22
CA VAL A 188 -5.59 -7.59 -23.18
C VAL A 188 -5.08 -8.91 -23.77
N GLU A 189 -4.87 -9.93 -22.95
CA GLU A 189 -4.37 -11.23 -23.38
C GLU A 189 -5.29 -11.90 -24.42
N HIS A 190 -6.61 -11.82 -24.23
CA HIS A 190 -7.60 -12.32 -25.19
C HIS A 190 -7.59 -11.61 -26.56
N GLN A 191 -6.95 -10.44 -26.70
CA GLN A 191 -6.81 -9.77 -27.99
C GLN A 191 -5.69 -10.37 -28.84
N PHE A 192 -4.81 -11.21 -28.26
CA PHE A 192 -3.72 -11.85 -28.97
C PHE A 192 -4.02 -13.35 -29.19
N PRO A 193 -3.99 -13.85 -30.44
CA PRO A 193 -4.26 -15.27 -30.72
C PRO A 193 -3.33 -16.26 -29.99
N GLN A 194 -2.12 -15.81 -29.65
CA GLN A 194 -1.11 -16.58 -28.92
C GLN A 194 -0.86 -16.05 -27.51
N GLY A 195 -1.84 -15.32 -26.94
CA GLY A 195 -1.78 -14.76 -25.60
C GLY A 195 -1.46 -15.81 -24.53
N LYS A 196 -0.72 -15.35 -23.52
CA LYS A 196 -0.47 -16.04 -22.25
C LYS A 196 -0.53 -15.02 -21.13
N LEU A 197 -1.00 -15.43 -19.96
CA LEU A 197 -1.02 -14.60 -18.75
C LEU A 197 -0.27 -15.28 -17.62
N LEU A 198 0.70 -14.57 -17.03
CA LEU A 198 1.29 -14.90 -15.74
C LEU A 198 0.67 -14.00 -14.67
N VAL A 199 -0.06 -14.59 -13.72
CA VAL A 199 -0.49 -13.89 -12.50
C VAL A 199 0.46 -14.26 -11.36
N VAL A 200 1.03 -13.25 -10.70
CA VAL A 200 1.94 -13.45 -9.55
C VAL A 200 1.20 -13.09 -8.27
N PRO A 201 0.74 -14.07 -7.46
CA PRO A 201 -0.10 -13.77 -6.31
C PRO A 201 0.68 -12.96 -5.24
N GLY A 202 -0.02 -12.09 -4.53
CA GLY A 202 0.56 -11.23 -3.49
C GLY A 202 1.59 -10.20 -3.96
N VAL A 203 1.79 -10.02 -5.27
CA VAL A 203 2.55 -8.92 -5.86
C VAL A 203 1.58 -7.86 -6.35
N GLY A 204 1.88 -6.59 -6.09
CA GLY A 204 1.09 -5.48 -6.61
C GLY A 204 1.61 -4.98 -7.95
N HIS A 205 1.50 -3.68 -8.19
CA HIS A 205 1.75 -3.09 -9.49
C HIS A 205 3.23 -3.13 -9.91
N SER A 206 3.48 -3.16 -11.22
CA SER A 206 4.83 -3.29 -11.81
C SER A 206 5.52 -4.59 -11.38
N VAL A 207 4.92 -5.73 -11.71
CA VAL A 207 5.27 -7.07 -11.21
C VAL A 207 6.77 -7.39 -11.27
N THR A 208 7.44 -7.11 -12.39
CA THR A 208 8.86 -7.44 -12.58
C THR A 208 9.81 -6.61 -11.72
N THR A 209 9.34 -5.52 -11.10
CA THR A 209 10.12 -4.74 -10.13
C THR A 209 9.64 -5.00 -8.69
N ALA A 210 8.34 -5.23 -8.50
CA ALA A 210 7.73 -5.51 -7.19
C ALA A 210 7.96 -6.95 -6.70
N ASP A 211 8.17 -7.90 -7.62
CA ASP A 211 8.49 -9.28 -7.29
C ASP A 211 9.96 -9.43 -6.88
N VAL A 212 10.21 -9.19 -5.59
CA VAL A 212 11.54 -9.34 -5.01
C VAL A 212 12.07 -10.80 -4.96
N SER A 213 11.26 -11.81 -5.34
CA SER A 213 11.70 -13.22 -5.34
C SER A 213 12.55 -13.58 -6.57
N GLY A 214 12.47 -12.77 -7.63
CA GLY A 214 13.08 -13.10 -8.91
C GLY A 214 12.23 -14.00 -9.81
N CYS A 215 11.07 -14.47 -9.34
CA CYS A 215 10.25 -15.44 -10.07
C CYS A 215 9.73 -14.90 -11.41
N SER A 216 9.03 -13.77 -11.40
CA SER A 216 8.49 -13.13 -12.61
C SER A 216 9.58 -12.74 -13.59
N GLN A 217 10.74 -12.30 -13.10
CA GLN A 217 11.89 -11.93 -13.94
C GLN A 217 12.52 -13.17 -14.59
N ASN A 218 12.66 -14.28 -13.83
CA ASN A 218 13.12 -15.54 -14.39
C ASN A 218 12.14 -16.08 -15.43
N TYR A 219 10.83 -15.99 -15.16
CA TYR A 219 9.79 -16.38 -16.11
C TYR A 219 9.88 -15.57 -17.41
N VAL A 220 10.00 -14.24 -17.33
CA VAL A 220 10.20 -13.39 -18.52
C VAL A 220 11.45 -13.82 -19.28
N ARG A 221 12.56 -14.05 -18.56
CA ARG A 221 13.83 -14.46 -19.15
C ARG A 221 13.70 -15.80 -19.89
N THR A 222 13.12 -16.82 -19.28
CA THR A 222 12.96 -18.14 -19.92
C THR A 222 11.97 -18.11 -21.08
N TRP A 223 10.93 -17.27 -21.01
CA TRP A 223 10.02 -17.02 -22.13
C TRP A 223 10.76 -16.39 -23.33
N ILE A 224 11.54 -15.32 -23.11
CA ILE A 224 12.34 -14.68 -24.16
C ILE A 224 13.34 -15.66 -24.79
N LEU A 225 13.97 -16.51 -23.98
CA LEU A 225 14.94 -17.51 -24.46
C LEU A 225 14.30 -18.72 -25.14
N GLY A 226 12.97 -18.83 -25.14
CA GLY A 226 12.26 -20.00 -25.68
C GLY A 226 12.46 -21.28 -24.87
N THR A 227 12.92 -21.16 -23.61
CA THR A 227 13.20 -22.30 -22.71
C THR A 227 12.13 -22.50 -21.66
N LEU A 228 11.02 -21.75 -21.74
CA LEU A 228 9.90 -21.90 -20.83
C LEU A 228 9.14 -23.19 -21.17
N ASN A 229 9.38 -24.23 -20.39
CA ASN A 229 8.61 -25.47 -20.48
C ASN A 229 7.25 -25.26 -19.81
N ALA A 230 6.18 -25.27 -20.61
CA ALA A 230 4.79 -25.12 -20.18
C ALA A 230 4.48 -23.84 -19.36
N PRO A 231 3.94 -22.76 -19.95
CA PRO A 231 3.58 -21.52 -19.23
C PRO A 231 2.54 -21.70 -18.10
N LYS A 232 1.93 -22.89 -17.98
CA LYS A 232 0.97 -23.24 -16.93
C LYS A 232 1.61 -23.92 -15.72
N GLU A 233 2.88 -24.32 -15.79
CA GLU A 233 3.61 -24.80 -14.62
C GLU A 233 3.97 -23.59 -13.75
N ALA A 234 3.26 -23.49 -12.63
CA ALA A 234 3.12 -22.30 -11.83
C ALA A 234 4.40 -21.99 -11.02
N GLU A 235 5.44 -21.49 -11.69
CA GLU A 235 6.73 -21.18 -11.06
C GLU A 235 6.60 -20.15 -9.91
N CYS A 236 5.56 -19.30 -9.96
CA CYS A 236 5.30 -18.31 -8.90
C CYS A 236 4.16 -18.69 -7.93
N ALA A 237 3.64 -19.94 -7.98
CA ALA A 237 2.53 -20.38 -7.12
C ALA A 237 2.83 -20.30 -5.62
N SER A 238 4.11 -20.34 -5.23
CA SER A 238 4.54 -20.26 -3.84
C SER A 238 4.43 -18.87 -3.23
N ARG A 239 4.20 -17.82 -4.03
CA ARG A 239 4.09 -16.44 -3.52
C ARG A 239 2.66 -16.14 -3.06
N VAL A 240 2.38 -16.43 -1.78
CA VAL A 240 1.12 -16.04 -1.11
C VAL A 240 1.41 -15.26 0.19
N LEU A 241 2.67 -15.17 0.58
CA LEU A 241 3.07 -14.54 1.84
C LEU A 241 3.49 -13.08 1.62
N PRO A 242 2.92 -12.13 2.40
CA PRO A 242 3.32 -10.73 2.35
C PRO A 242 4.82 -10.55 2.61
N LEU A 243 5.43 -9.56 1.94
CA LEU A 243 6.86 -9.24 2.06
C LEU A 243 7.29 -8.97 3.51
N ILE A 244 6.37 -8.48 4.33
CA ILE A 244 6.55 -8.25 5.76
C ILE A 244 5.35 -8.76 6.52
N LYS A 245 5.54 -9.05 7.80
CA LYS A 245 4.45 -9.57 8.61
C LYS A 245 3.35 -8.52 8.77
N ILE A 246 2.11 -8.92 8.48
CA ILE A 246 0.92 -8.09 8.73
C ILE A 246 0.84 -7.73 10.21
N LEU A 247 0.52 -6.47 10.48
CA LEU A 247 0.18 -5.99 11.82
C LEU A 247 -1.26 -6.37 12.13
N GLY A 248 -1.48 -7.23 13.13
CA GLY A 248 -2.82 -7.72 13.44
C GLY A 248 -3.74 -6.69 14.10
N THR A 249 -3.20 -5.76 14.90
CA THR A 249 -3.98 -4.75 15.64
C THR A 249 -3.13 -3.53 16.00
N PHE A 250 -3.71 -2.34 15.99
CA PHE A 250 -3.11 -1.17 16.64
C PHE A 250 -3.47 -1.13 18.14
N PRO A 251 -2.48 -1.20 19.05
CA PRO A 251 -2.73 -1.19 20.48
C PRO A 251 -3.12 0.20 21.00
N ARG A 252 -4.22 0.27 21.77
CA ARG A 252 -4.66 1.51 22.45
C ARG A 252 -4.03 1.71 23.82
N ARG A 253 -3.68 0.61 24.50
CA ARG A 253 -3.14 0.60 25.87
C ARG A 253 -2.19 -0.58 26.05
N ALA A 254 -1.31 -0.47 27.04
CA ALA A 254 -0.47 -1.56 27.52
C ALA A 254 -0.59 -1.67 29.05
N ALA A 255 -0.49 -2.90 29.56
CA ALA A 255 -0.30 -3.14 30.98
C ALA A 255 1.21 -3.13 31.31
N ARG A 256 1.56 -2.70 32.52
CA ARG A 256 2.95 -2.62 32.97
C ARG A 256 3.45 -3.96 33.53
N THR A 257 3.45 -4.99 32.69
CA THR A 257 4.02 -6.31 33.00
C THR A 257 5.09 -6.69 31.98
N PRO A 258 6.05 -7.58 32.30
CA PRO A 258 7.06 -8.01 31.34
C PRO A 258 6.46 -8.61 30.05
N GLY A 259 5.43 -9.44 30.17
CA GLY A 259 4.75 -10.05 29.02
C GLY A 259 4.01 -9.04 28.13
N ALA A 260 3.23 -8.13 28.75
CA ALA A 260 2.52 -7.09 28.01
C ALA A 260 3.50 -6.08 27.36
N THR A 261 4.61 -5.77 28.04
CA THR A 261 5.68 -4.94 27.49
C THR A 261 6.33 -5.62 26.29
N LEU A 262 6.67 -6.91 26.38
CA LEU A 262 7.23 -7.67 25.26
C LEU A 262 6.28 -7.67 24.05
N ALA A 263 4.97 -7.89 24.27
CA ALA A 263 3.97 -7.84 23.21
C ALA A 263 3.84 -6.45 22.57
N ALA A 264 3.86 -5.39 23.39
CA ALA A 264 3.83 -4.00 22.92
C ALA A 264 5.07 -3.66 22.08
N VAL A 265 6.26 -4.10 22.51
CA VAL A 265 7.50 -3.94 21.75
C VAL A 265 7.43 -4.71 20.44
N GLY A 266 6.93 -5.94 20.45
CA GLY A 266 6.74 -6.75 19.24
C GLY A 266 5.87 -6.05 18.20
N LYS A 267 4.71 -5.52 18.61
CA LYS A 267 3.85 -4.71 17.72
C LYS A 267 4.56 -3.45 17.23
N THR A 268 5.30 -2.78 18.11
CA THR A 268 6.08 -1.57 17.77
C THR A 268 7.16 -1.87 16.73
N LEU A 269 7.83 -3.02 16.84
CA LEU A 269 8.86 -3.43 15.89
C LEU A 269 8.26 -3.79 14.53
N ARG A 270 7.16 -4.57 14.48
CA ARG A 270 6.46 -4.86 13.21
C ARG A 270 6.02 -3.59 12.49
N GLU A 271 5.45 -2.65 13.24
CA GLU A 271 4.98 -1.40 12.65
C GLU A 271 6.14 -0.50 12.21
N ALA A 272 7.28 -0.53 12.93
CA ALA A 272 8.49 0.15 12.53
C ALA A 272 9.13 -0.47 11.27
N GLU A 273 9.13 -1.79 11.14
CA GLU A 273 9.59 -2.53 9.95
C GLU A 273 8.76 -2.18 8.72
N ALA A 274 7.43 -2.16 8.86
CA ALA A 274 6.51 -1.70 7.82
C ALA A 274 6.76 -0.23 7.47
N THR A 275 6.90 0.63 8.47
CA THR A 275 7.20 2.05 8.26
C THR A 275 8.53 2.28 7.55
N TRP A 276 9.54 1.48 7.85
CA TRP A 276 10.86 1.62 7.25
C TRP A 276 10.85 1.33 5.75
N LEU A 277 10.02 0.40 5.27
CA LEU A 277 9.91 0.11 3.84
C LEU A 277 9.36 1.30 3.03
N ASP A 278 8.45 2.07 3.61
CA ASP A 278 7.75 3.15 2.91
C ASP A 278 8.42 4.52 3.12
N THR A 279 9.50 4.58 3.90
CA THR A 279 10.02 5.87 4.37
C THR A 279 10.89 6.59 3.35
N SER A 280 11.49 5.89 2.38
CA SER A 280 12.46 6.42 1.41
C SER A 280 13.52 7.34 2.04
N GLY A 281 14.07 6.94 3.18
CA GLY A 281 15.09 7.69 3.93
C GLY A 281 14.58 8.88 4.76
N ARG A 282 13.28 9.20 4.71
CA ARG A 282 12.67 10.30 5.47
C ARG A 282 12.60 9.97 6.97
N VAL A 283 12.35 10.99 7.79
CA VAL A 283 12.12 10.81 9.23
C VAL A 283 10.65 10.52 9.47
N GLU A 284 10.36 9.41 10.13
CA GLU A 284 9.00 9.01 10.47
C GLU A 284 8.75 9.07 11.98
N ARG A 285 7.50 9.27 12.38
CA ARG A 285 7.10 9.39 13.78
C ARG A 285 6.30 8.19 14.25
N GLY A 286 6.59 7.75 15.47
CA GLY A 286 5.76 6.77 16.14
C GLY A 286 4.39 7.36 16.42
N LEU A 287 3.37 6.51 16.46
CA LEU A 287 1.98 6.90 16.66
C LEU A 287 1.79 7.80 17.89
N TYR A 288 2.58 7.61 18.94
CA TYR A 288 2.59 8.39 20.18
C TYR A 288 3.89 9.12 20.46
N GLY A 289 4.78 9.24 19.47
CA GLY A 289 5.99 10.03 19.54
C GLY A 289 7.26 9.26 19.24
N GLY A 290 8.40 9.89 19.56
CA GLY A 290 9.72 9.45 19.13
C GLY A 290 9.94 9.65 17.63
N LYS A 291 10.93 8.95 17.08
CA LYS A 291 11.23 8.95 15.64
C LYS A 291 11.90 7.67 15.18
N LEU A 292 11.68 7.35 13.91
CA LEU A 292 12.42 6.38 13.11
C LEU A 292 13.26 7.18 12.10
N THR A 293 14.55 6.86 12.01
CA THR A 293 15.47 7.46 11.03
C THR A 293 16.28 6.38 10.34
N VAL A 294 16.45 6.48 9.03
CA VAL A 294 17.21 5.50 8.24
C VAL A 294 18.67 5.92 8.14
N ALA A 295 19.58 4.95 8.25
CA ALA A 295 21.00 5.16 7.99
C ALA A 295 21.24 5.39 6.50
N LYS A 296 22.37 6.05 6.16
CA LYS A 296 22.76 6.28 4.75
C LYS A 296 22.82 4.99 3.90
N SER A 297 23.11 3.84 4.52
CA SER A 297 23.14 2.55 3.84
C SER A 297 21.76 2.04 3.40
N GLY A 298 20.66 2.66 3.84
CA GLY A 298 19.30 2.20 3.61
C GLY A 298 18.89 0.98 4.44
N THR A 299 19.83 0.08 4.75
CA THR A 299 19.60 -1.24 5.37
C THR A 299 19.43 -1.25 6.89
N THR A 300 19.56 -0.11 7.55
CA THR A 300 19.44 0.00 9.01
C THR A 300 18.61 1.22 9.37
N PHE A 301 17.70 1.06 10.33
CA PHE A 301 16.97 2.17 10.92
C PHE A 301 17.18 2.24 12.43
N THR A 302 17.15 3.47 12.94
CA THR A 302 17.28 3.79 14.35
C THR A 302 15.95 4.27 14.89
N LEU A 303 15.51 3.67 15.98
CA LEU A 303 14.39 4.11 16.78
C LEU A 303 14.91 4.99 17.91
N THR A 304 14.35 6.19 18.07
CA THR A 304 14.63 7.07 19.21
C THR A 304 13.33 7.37 19.93
N ARG A 305 13.15 6.74 21.11
CA ARG A 305 11.92 6.81 21.92
C ARG A 305 10.65 6.54 21.09
N TYR A 306 10.78 5.72 20.04
CA TYR A 306 9.70 5.44 19.10
C TYR A 306 8.56 4.73 19.82
N SER A 307 7.32 5.17 19.60
CA SER A 307 6.18 4.72 20.38
C SER A 307 4.98 4.42 19.51
N LEU A 308 4.61 3.14 19.41
CA LEU A 308 3.34 2.69 18.86
C LEU A 308 2.24 2.64 19.93
N VAL A 309 2.61 2.45 21.21
CA VAL A 309 1.68 2.25 22.32
C VAL A 309 1.89 3.35 23.37
N PRO A 310 0.84 3.99 23.90
CA PRO A 310 1.00 5.04 24.90
C PRO A 310 1.81 4.56 26.11
N GLY A 311 2.83 5.32 26.49
CA GLY A 311 3.67 5.01 27.64
C GLY A 311 4.69 3.89 27.42
N VAL A 312 4.82 3.32 26.21
CA VAL A 312 5.89 2.39 25.84
C VAL A 312 6.75 3.03 24.76
N THR A 313 8.05 3.14 25.03
CA THR A 313 9.02 3.72 24.09
C THR A 313 10.16 2.74 23.81
N VAL A 314 10.56 2.67 22.55
CA VAL A 314 11.60 1.78 22.05
C VAL A 314 12.74 2.63 21.47
N THR A 315 13.96 2.38 21.93
CA THR A 315 15.18 3.04 21.45
C THR A 315 16.22 2.00 21.05
N GLY A 316 16.72 2.04 19.82
CA GLY A 316 17.74 1.08 19.39
C GLY A 316 17.92 1.06 17.88
N LYS A 317 18.76 0.13 17.41
CA LYS A 317 19.04 -0.06 15.99
C LYS A 317 18.47 -1.40 15.53
N VAL A 318 17.81 -1.38 14.38
CA VAL A 318 17.29 -2.55 13.70
C VAL A 318 17.83 -2.53 12.28
N SER A 319 18.40 -3.65 11.86
CA SER A 319 19.02 -3.84 10.56
C SER A 319 18.28 -4.92 9.80
N PHE A 320 18.07 -4.68 8.51
CA PHE A 320 17.71 -5.71 7.55
C PHE A 320 18.74 -6.85 7.61
N ALA A 321 18.27 -8.08 7.61
CA ALA A 321 19.10 -9.27 7.73
C ALA A 321 19.02 -10.17 6.49
N ALA A 322 17.81 -10.42 5.98
CA ALA A 322 17.60 -11.21 4.78
C ALA A 322 16.27 -10.85 4.13
N LEU A 323 16.28 -10.84 2.80
CA LEU A 323 15.07 -10.72 1.99
C LEU A 323 14.33 -12.05 2.03
N GLY A 324 13.01 -11.98 2.07
CA GLY A 324 12.14 -13.14 2.00
C GLY A 324 10.73 -12.76 2.45
N PRO A 325 9.74 -13.64 2.29
CA PRO A 325 8.45 -13.44 2.90
C PRO A 325 8.35 -14.26 4.21
N PRO A 326 8.28 -13.62 5.40
CA PRO A 326 8.48 -12.20 5.65
C PRO A 326 9.97 -11.83 5.72
N THR A 327 10.26 -10.56 5.50
CA THR A 327 11.61 -10.00 5.54
C THR A 327 12.14 -10.13 6.96
N MET A 328 13.42 -10.50 7.09
CA MET A 328 14.05 -10.79 8.37
C MET A 328 14.87 -9.60 8.85
N TYR A 329 14.78 -9.33 10.15
CA TYR A 329 15.49 -8.24 10.81
C TYR A 329 16.29 -8.74 12.01
N LYS A 330 17.33 -8.00 12.36
CA LYS A 330 18.13 -8.21 13.57
C LYS A 330 18.43 -6.88 14.24
N GLY A 331 18.65 -6.89 15.53
CA GLY A 331 18.89 -5.63 16.23
C GLY A 331 18.88 -5.75 17.73
N LYS A 332 19.03 -4.60 18.39
CA LYS A 332 18.98 -4.49 19.84
C LYS A 332 18.25 -3.22 20.20
N VAL A 333 17.28 -3.34 21.10
CA VAL A 333 16.44 -2.24 21.55
C VAL A 333 16.37 -2.18 23.06
N ARG A 334 16.35 -0.95 23.57
CA ARG A 334 16.04 -0.60 24.95
C ARG A 334 14.59 -0.19 25.04
N VAL A 335 13.92 -0.68 26.07
CA VAL A 335 12.51 -0.40 26.37
C VAL A 335 12.44 0.46 27.62
N SER A 336 11.63 1.50 27.58
CA SER A 336 11.32 2.37 28.72
C SER A 336 9.96 3.04 28.55
N GLY A 337 9.50 3.76 29.56
CA GLY A 337 8.25 4.54 29.53
C GLY A 337 7.35 4.25 30.73
N SER A 338 6.32 5.08 30.92
CA SER A 338 5.42 5.02 32.07
C SER A 338 4.56 3.75 32.15
N SER A 339 4.26 3.15 31.00
CA SER A 339 3.44 1.94 30.87
C SER A 339 4.28 0.70 30.53
N ALA A 340 5.60 0.79 30.60
CA ALA A 340 6.52 -0.28 30.27
C ALA A 340 7.29 -0.80 31.50
N VAL A 341 7.69 -2.07 31.44
CA VAL A 341 8.76 -2.58 32.29
C VAL A 341 10.08 -2.36 31.55
N SER A 342 10.95 -1.52 32.10
CA SER A 342 12.21 -1.16 31.44
C SER A 342 13.15 -2.35 31.25
N GLY A 343 13.93 -2.32 30.18
CA GLY A 343 14.89 -3.37 29.92
C GLY A 343 15.51 -3.32 28.54
N THR A 344 16.13 -4.42 28.13
CA THR A 344 16.82 -4.55 26.85
C THR A 344 16.42 -5.85 26.18
N LEU A 345 16.14 -5.78 24.89
CA LEU A 345 15.73 -6.89 24.05
C LEU A 345 16.59 -6.95 22.80
N THR A 346 16.91 -8.16 22.38
CA THR A 346 17.61 -8.48 21.14
C THR A 346 16.61 -9.09 20.17
N ILE A 347 16.70 -8.68 18.91
CA ILE A 347 15.93 -9.16 17.78
C ILE A 347 16.84 -10.10 17.00
N ALA A 348 16.45 -11.37 16.90
CA ALA A 348 17.13 -12.35 16.10
C ALA A 348 16.49 -12.46 14.71
N LYS A 349 17.31 -12.78 13.69
CA LYS A 349 16.86 -12.97 12.29
C LYS A 349 15.73 -13.98 12.12
N THR A 350 15.55 -14.88 13.09
CA THR A 350 14.45 -15.87 13.12
C THR A 350 13.09 -15.29 13.50
N GLY A 351 12.99 -13.97 13.74
CA GLY A 351 11.78 -13.30 14.22
C GLY A 351 11.51 -13.52 15.71
N ARG A 352 12.54 -13.90 16.48
CA ARG A 352 12.47 -14.04 17.95
C ARG A 352 13.00 -12.77 18.61
N VAL A 353 12.28 -12.30 19.62
CA VAL A 353 12.71 -11.23 20.52
C VAL A 353 12.93 -11.82 21.90
N SER A 354 14.08 -11.53 22.51
CA SER A 354 14.44 -12.03 23.84
C SER A 354 15.33 -11.05 24.59
N GLY A 355 15.35 -11.14 25.91
CA GLY A 355 16.22 -10.33 26.75
C GLY A 355 15.69 -10.23 28.17
N THR A 356 15.88 -9.08 28.80
CA THR A 356 15.54 -8.86 30.20
C THR A 356 14.64 -7.62 30.33
N LEU A 357 13.51 -7.77 31.01
CA LEU A 357 12.61 -6.68 31.39
C LEU A 357 12.41 -6.70 32.91
N GLY A 358 12.80 -5.64 33.61
CA GLY A 358 12.67 -5.55 35.07
C GLY A 358 13.41 -6.68 35.80
N GLY A 359 14.60 -7.06 35.32
CA GLY A 359 15.38 -8.17 35.86
C GLY A 359 14.92 -9.58 35.44
N ARG A 360 13.74 -9.74 34.81
CA ARG A 360 13.22 -11.04 34.39
C ARG A 360 13.57 -11.34 32.93
N ARG A 361 14.04 -12.56 32.67
CA ARG A 361 14.22 -13.05 31.29
C ARG A 361 12.86 -13.20 30.61
N VAL A 362 12.76 -12.69 29.39
CA VAL A 362 11.56 -12.79 28.55
C VAL A 362 11.96 -13.24 27.15
N SER A 363 11.04 -13.94 26.47
CA SER A 363 11.20 -14.22 25.06
C SER A 363 9.86 -14.53 24.38
N GLY A 364 9.76 -14.19 23.10
CA GLY A 364 8.63 -14.52 22.26
C GLY A 364 8.99 -14.41 20.78
N ARG A 365 8.14 -14.96 19.91
CA ARG A 365 8.13 -14.57 18.51
C ARG A 365 7.31 -13.30 18.41
N TYR A 366 7.82 -12.33 17.67
CA TYR A 366 7.12 -11.06 17.54
C TYR A 366 6.54 -10.87 16.19
#